data_AF-A0A327T6B3-F1
#
_entry.id   AF-A0A327T6B3-F1
#
_cell.length_a   1.000
_cell.length_b   1.000
_cell.length_c   1.000
_cell.angle_alpha   90.00
_cell.angle_beta   90.00
_cell.angle_gamma   90.00
#
_symmetry.space_group_name_H-M   'P 1'
#
loop_
_entity.id
_entity.type
_entity.pdbx_description
1 polymer ?
#
loop_
_entity_poly.entity_id
_entity_poly.type
_entity_poly.pdbx_seq_one_letter_code
_entity_poly.pdbx_strand_id
1 'polypeptide(L)'
;MATPKSRSRDGYPGRALALILVVTVGLVALMFGTGNTKPRLGIDLAGGTSVTLTAKSDDPSAVNKTNLNTAVGIIQKRVNGMGVSEAEVQTQGNANIIVNIPDGGNTQQSTDKVGDTAKLYFRPVLAAEPSGVAPQPADPSASPDAAASAAPSAGASASAGASAAAGSSAPASPSASASKAGRALSGALQADPTASASAGASAPAAQPSAPASAPAADPAAAPTPDPATAALQQQYAALDCSVKEQRKNYQTSDQTAPALACSYDAEQGLWYKFVLGGVAVNGSDVTKAQAVYDTQTGKGWMVDLSFNDAGSKAFASTTGQLATQSSPANQFAIVLDGQVVSHPYVQESITGGSAVINGSFTSDDAKSLANVLSYGALPLDFVKSDVTTVSPQLGSEQLKAGLIAGLIGMLLVVAYSLVYYRGLGLISIAGLVVSGILTWSIMSLLGAGIGFALNLPAVCGAIVAIGITADSFIVYFERIRDEVREGAQLRAAVQRAWPRARRTILVSDFVSFLCAAVLYLVSVGKVQGFAFTLGLTTLLDVVVIFLFTKPLISLLARTKFFASGHPLSGLDPKRLGARPPLRGSRRRPTTTQEV
;
A
#
# COMPACT_ATOMS: atom_id res chain seq x y z
N MET A 1 -61.56 -2.27 -24.93
CA MET A 1 -60.58 -2.86 -25.88
C MET A 1 -59.19 -2.69 -25.29
N ALA A 2 -58.60 -3.75 -24.76
CA ALA A 2 -57.23 -3.73 -24.26
C ALA A 2 -56.25 -3.79 -25.45
N THR A 3 -55.37 -2.80 -25.55
CA THR A 3 -54.32 -2.71 -26.57
C THR A 3 -53.38 -3.92 -26.48
N PRO A 4 -52.94 -4.50 -27.62
CA PRO A 4 -52.03 -5.63 -27.60
C PRO A 4 -50.68 -5.20 -27.02
N LYS A 5 -50.35 -5.80 -25.86
CA LYS A 5 -49.03 -5.71 -25.20
C LYS A 5 -47.94 -5.92 -26.26
N SER A 6 -47.09 -4.93 -26.46
CA SER A 6 -46.02 -4.95 -27.45
C SER A 6 -45.24 -6.26 -27.34
N ARG A 7 -45.12 -7.01 -28.44
CA ARG A 7 -44.24 -8.18 -28.51
C ARG A 7 -42.84 -7.68 -28.16
N SER A 8 -42.26 -8.21 -27.08
CA SER A 8 -40.85 -8.03 -26.78
C SER A 8 -40.06 -8.37 -28.05
N ARG A 9 -39.35 -7.40 -28.62
CA ARG A 9 -38.48 -7.63 -29.78
C ARG A 9 -37.44 -8.66 -29.33
N ASP A 10 -37.62 -9.90 -29.78
CA ASP A 10 -36.64 -10.96 -29.62
C ASP A 10 -35.31 -10.44 -30.17
N GLY A 11 -34.39 -10.06 -29.27
CA GLY A 11 -33.06 -9.61 -29.67
C GLY A 11 -32.39 -10.70 -30.51
N TYR A 12 -31.77 -10.30 -31.62
CA TYR A 12 -31.05 -11.22 -32.50
C TYR A 12 -29.93 -11.92 -31.71
N PRO A 13 -30.01 -13.24 -31.44
CA PRO A 13 -29.04 -13.92 -30.55
C PRO A 13 -27.61 -13.84 -31.10
N GLY A 14 -27.45 -13.83 -32.43
CA GLY A 14 -26.15 -13.66 -33.07
C GLY A 14 -25.48 -12.32 -32.80
N ARG A 15 -26.23 -11.23 -32.62
CA ARG A 15 -25.65 -9.90 -32.31
C ARG A 15 -25.04 -9.86 -30.91
N ALA A 16 -25.71 -10.47 -29.93
CA ALA A 16 -25.20 -10.55 -28.56
C ALA A 16 -23.93 -11.40 -28.48
N LEU A 17 -23.90 -12.55 -29.17
CA LEU A 17 -22.71 -13.40 -29.28
C LEU A 17 -21.55 -12.70 -29.99
N ALA A 18 -21.83 -11.99 -31.08
CA ALA A 18 -20.82 -11.18 -31.77
C ALA A 18 -20.27 -10.08 -30.85
N LEU A 19 -21.13 -9.41 -30.08
CA LEU A 19 -20.71 -8.37 -29.14
C LEU A 19 -19.77 -8.93 -28.08
N ILE A 20 -20.13 -10.02 -27.38
CA ILE A 20 -19.25 -10.58 -26.35
C ILE A 20 -17.95 -11.12 -26.94
N LEU A 21 -17.98 -11.66 -28.16
CA LEU A 21 -16.76 -12.09 -28.86
C LEU A 21 -15.86 -10.89 -29.17
N VAL A 22 -16.41 -9.80 -29.72
CA VAL A 22 -15.66 -8.57 -30.00
C VAL A 22 -15.08 -7.98 -28.71
N VAL A 23 -15.85 -7.93 -27.63
CA VAL A 23 -15.35 -7.45 -26.32
C VAL A 23 -14.24 -8.35 -25.79
N THR A 24 -14.41 -9.67 -25.84
CA THR A 24 -13.40 -10.63 -25.37
C THR A 24 -12.11 -10.51 -26.18
N VAL A 25 -12.20 -10.51 -27.51
CA VAL A 25 -11.05 -10.36 -28.40
C VAL A 25 -10.40 -8.99 -28.23
N GLY A 26 -11.18 -7.92 -28.07
CA GLY A 26 -10.67 -6.57 -27.83
C GLY A 26 -9.89 -6.46 -26.52
N LEU A 27 -10.39 -7.04 -25.44
CA LEU A 27 -9.70 -7.08 -24.15
C LEU A 27 -8.43 -7.92 -24.21
N VAL A 28 -8.46 -9.09 -24.85
CA VAL A 28 -7.27 -9.94 -25.03
C VAL A 28 -6.24 -9.24 -25.92
N ALA A 29 -6.65 -8.60 -27.01
CA ALA A 29 -5.76 -7.85 -27.88
C ALA A 29 -5.12 -6.65 -27.15
N LEU A 30 -5.88 -5.95 -26.31
CA LEU A 30 -5.36 -4.87 -25.47
C LEU A 30 -4.36 -5.40 -24.43
N MET A 31 -4.66 -6.55 -23.82
CA MET A 31 -3.78 -7.22 -22.87
C MET A 31 -2.42 -7.57 -23.50
N PHE A 32 -2.42 -8.18 -24.70
CA PHE A 32 -1.19 -8.47 -25.42
C PHE A 32 -0.49 -7.21 -25.96
N GLY A 33 -1.25 -6.24 -26.47
CA GLY A 33 -0.71 -4.99 -27.03
C GLY A 33 -0.04 -4.09 -26.00
N THR A 34 -0.49 -4.14 -24.74
CA THR A 34 0.14 -3.40 -23.63
C THR A 34 1.26 -4.18 -22.93
N GLY A 35 1.54 -5.42 -23.33
CA GLY A 35 2.53 -6.29 -22.68
C GLY A 35 2.09 -6.90 -21.34
N ASN A 36 0.92 -6.50 -20.82
CA ASN A 36 0.39 -6.92 -19.52
C ASN A 36 -0.30 -8.28 -19.60
N THR A 37 0.44 -9.33 -19.94
CA THR A 37 -0.11 -10.69 -20.17
C THR A 37 -0.40 -11.49 -18.90
N LYS A 38 0.11 -11.03 -17.76
CA LYS A 38 -0.05 -11.68 -16.45
C LYS A 38 -0.64 -10.67 -15.46
N PRO A 39 -1.59 -11.09 -14.59
CA PRO A 39 -2.01 -10.28 -13.48
C PRO A 39 -0.81 -9.92 -12.60
N ARG A 40 -0.73 -8.66 -12.16
CA ARG A 40 0.27 -8.24 -11.19
C ARG A 40 0.03 -9.00 -9.90
N LEU A 41 1.06 -9.63 -9.35
CA LEU A 41 0.96 -10.40 -8.12
C LEU A 41 1.17 -9.48 -6.93
N GLY A 42 0.31 -9.62 -5.93
CA GLY A 42 0.49 -8.98 -4.63
C GLY A 42 1.66 -9.60 -3.88
N ILE A 43 2.12 -8.88 -2.87
CA ILE A 43 3.28 -9.23 -2.05
C ILE A 43 3.14 -10.56 -1.32
N ASP A 44 1.91 -10.99 -1.02
CA ASP A 44 1.62 -12.31 -0.45
C ASP A 44 1.97 -13.46 -1.39
N LEU A 45 2.03 -13.21 -2.70
CA LEU A 45 2.29 -14.21 -3.73
C LEU A 45 3.68 -14.02 -4.34
N ALA A 46 4.15 -12.77 -4.46
CA ALA A 46 5.44 -12.42 -5.02
C ALA A 46 6.58 -12.37 -3.98
N GLY A 47 6.26 -12.21 -2.69
CA GLY A 47 7.21 -11.94 -1.60
C GLY A 47 7.55 -10.44 -1.46
N GLY A 48 7.90 -10.04 -0.24
CA GLY A 48 8.28 -8.66 0.13
C GLY A 48 7.69 -8.22 1.48
N THR A 49 7.78 -6.92 1.78
CA THR A 49 7.13 -6.31 2.95
C THR A 49 6.03 -5.32 2.59
N SER A 50 4.86 -5.47 3.19
CA SER A 50 3.76 -4.50 3.14
C SER A 50 3.70 -3.71 4.44
N VAL A 51 3.63 -2.38 4.35
CA VAL A 51 3.47 -1.47 5.47
C VAL A 51 2.18 -0.67 5.27
N THR A 52 1.25 -0.77 6.21
CA THR A 52 0.05 0.08 6.25
C THR A 52 0.31 1.27 7.16
N LEU A 53 0.27 2.47 6.59
CA LEU A 53 0.44 3.75 7.27
C LEU A 53 -0.94 4.40 7.45
N THR A 54 -1.33 4.73 8.67
CA THR A 54 -2.57 5.46 8.95
C THR A 54 -2.26 6.92 9.26
N ALA A 55 -2.86 7.84 8.52
CA ALA A 55 -2.72 9.27 8.72
C ALA A 55 -3.28 9.68 10.09
N LYS A 56 -2.49 10.46 10.82
CA LYS A 56 -2.87 11.11 12.06
C LYS A 56 -2.67 12.61 11.89
N SER A 57 -3.65 13.38 12.30
CA SER A 57 -3.60 14.84 12.29
C SER A 57 -4.43 15.37 13.45
N ASP A 58 -3.97 16.44 14.08
CA ASP A 58 -4.72 17.14 15.13
C ASP A 58 -5.93 17.88 14.55
N ASP A 59 -5.91 18.23 13.25
CA ASP A 59 -7.07 18.69 12.49
C ASP A 59 -7.61 17.56 11.59
N PRO A 60 -8.83 17.04 11.83
CA PRO A 60 -9.44 16.00 11.00
C PRO A 60 -9.71 16.44 9.56
N SER A 61 -9.78 17.74 9.28
CA SER A 61 -9.98 18.29 7.92
C SER A 61 -8.72 18.21 7.06
N ALA A 62 -7.55 18.09 7.69
CA ALA A 62 -6.28 17.92 6.99
C ALA A 62 -6.16 16.54 6.32
N VAL A 63 -6.89 15.52 6.82
CA VAL A 63 -6.94 14.19 6.21
C VAL A 63 -7.90 14.20 5.02
N ASN A 64 -7.40 14.67 3.89
CA ASN A 64 -8.13 14.73 2.62
C ASN A 64 -7.35 14.05 1.49
N LYS A 65 -8.04 13.74 0.38
CA LYS A 65 -7.45 13.03 -0.77
C LYS A 65 -6.26 13.75 -1.38
N THR A 66 -6.24 15.08 -1.37
CA THR A 66 -5.13 15.87 -1.92
C THR A 66 -3.87 15.66 -1.09
N ASN A 67 -3.97 15.79 0.22
CA ASN A 67 -2.84 15.60 1.13
C ASN A 67 -2.36 14.15 1.15
N LEU A 68 -3.27 13.18 1.09
CA LEU A 68 -2.93 11.76 0.98
C LEU A 68 -2.23 11.43 -0.35
N ASN A 69 -2.70 11.97 -1.48
CA ASN A 69 -2.04 11.75 -2.78
C ASN A 69 -0.66 12.40 -2.83
N THR A 70 -0.50 13.58 -2.23
CA THR A 70 0.81 14.23 -2.08
C THR A 70 1.74 13.37 -1.21
N ALA A 71 1.23 12.85 -0.08
CA ALA A 71 1.99 11.94 0.78
C ALA A 71 2.38 10.65 0.05
N VAL A 72 1.48 10.06 -0.75
CA VAL A 72 1.79 8.91 -1.62
C VAL A 72 2.94 9.23 -2.55
N GLY A 73 2.90 10.39 -3.23
CA GLY A 73 3.98 10.81 -4.13
C GLY A 73 5.33 10.99 -3.43
N ILE A 74 5.33 11.52 -2.20
CA ILE A 74 6.55 11.68 -1.39
C ILE A 74 7.08 10.32 -0.93
N ILE A 75 6.21 9.46 -0.38
CA ILE A 75 6.60 8.12 0.10
C ILE A 75 7.11 7.28 -1.07
N GLN A 76 6.45 7.31 -2.24
CA GLN A 76 6.91 6.61 -3.43
C GLN A 76 8.31 7.06 -3.85
N LYS A 77 8.59 8.37 -3.87
CA LYS A 77 9.92 8.91 -4.17
C LYS A 77 10.96 8.48 -3.14
N ARG A 78 10.59 8.45 -1.85
CA ARG A 78 11.47 7.95 -0.77
C ARG A 78 11.83 6.48 -0.99
N VAL A 79 10.83 5.63 -1.25
CA VAL A 79 11.06 4.19 -1.42
C VAL A 79 11.92 3.93 -2.66
N ASN A 80 11.66 4.63 -3.76
CA ASN A 80 12.47 4.55 -4.98
C ASN A 80 13.91 5.05 -4.75
N GLY A 81 14.08 6.13 -3.98
CA GLY A 81 15.38 6.71 -3.64
C GLY A 81 16.25 5.81 -2.76
N MET A 82 15.65 4.85 -2.05
CA MET A 82 16.36 3.82 -1.28
C MET A 82 16.79 2.62 -2.15
N GLY A 83 16.68 2.73 -3.47
CA GLY A 83 17.08 1.68 -4.42
C GLY A 83 16.03 0.59 -4.64
N VAL A 84 14.84 0.72 -4.06
CA VAL A 84 13.73 -0.20 -4.32
C VAL A 84 13.06 0.21 -5.63
N SER A 85 13.41 -0.51 -6.69
CA SER A 85 12.69 -0.44 -7.96
C SER A 85 11.43 -1.29 -7.83
N GLU A 86 10.25 -0.80 -8.24
CA GLU A 86 8.94 -1.50 -8.13
C GLU A 86 8.20 -1.39 -6.79
N ALA A 87 8.61 -0.51 -5.87
CA ALA A 87 7.76 -0.19 -4.72
C ALA A 87 6.42 0.37 -5.16
N GLU A 88 5.34 0.01 -4.46
CA GLU A 88 4.01 0.49 -4.76
C GLU A 88 3.41 1.17 -3.55
N VAL A 89 3.07 2.44 -3.71
CA VAL A 89 2.43 3.25 -2.68
C VAL A 89 1.04 3.63 -3.18
N GLN A 90 0.01 3.21 -2.45
CA GLN A 90 -1.39 3.51 -2.79
C GLN A 90 -2.15 4.02 -1.57
N THR A 91 -3.07 4.96 -1.80
CA THR A 91 -4.05 5.32 -0.78
C THR A 91 -5.06 4.19 -0.60
N GLN A 92 -5.45 3.92 0.65
CA GLN A 92 -6.49 2.97 0.99
C GLN A 92 -7.54 3.62 1.89
N GLY A 93 -8.79 3.59 1.42
CA GLY A 93 -9.89 4.26 2.11
C GLY A 93 -9.67 5.77 2.21
N ASN A 94 -10.01 6.34 3.36
CA ASN A 94 -9.99 7.80 3.57
C ASN A 94 -8.77 8.30 4.35
N ALA A 95 -7.97 7.39 4.95
CA ALA A 95 -6.89 7.78 5.87
C ALA A 95 -5.66 6.87 5.82
N ASN A 96 -5.68 5.77 5.07
CA ASN A 96 -4.55 4.84 5.05
C ASN A 96 -3.74 4.97 3.76
N ILE A 97 -2.46 4.63 3.83
CA ILE A 97 -1.55 4.46 2.71
C ILE A 97 -0.91 3.09 2.87
N ILE A 98 -1.02 2.22 1.87
CA ILE A 98 -0.30 0.95 1.82
C ILE A 98 0.96 1.15 1.01
N VAL A 99 2.09 0.73 1.56
CA VAL A 99 3.39 0.68 0.89
C VAL A 99 3.78 -0.79 0.73
N ASN A 100 3.83 -1.28 -0.50
CA ASN A 100 4.29 -2.61 -0.84
C ASN A 100 5.70 -2.53 -1.39
N ILE A 101 6.64 -3.20 -0.72
CA ILE A 101 8.07 -3.21 -1.05
C ILE A 101 8.41 -4.64 -1.47
N PRO A 102 8.54 -4.93 -2.78
CA PRO A 102 8.91 -6.27 -3.23
C PRO A 102 10.27 -6.70 -2.67
N ASP A 103 10.47 -8.00 -2.53
CA ASP A 103 11.70 -8.54 -1.95
C ASP A 103 12.90 -8.29 -2.89
N GLY A 104 13.91 -7.57 -2.39
CA GLY A 104 15.10 -7.17 -3.15
C GLY A 104 15.79 -5.93 -2.56
N GLY A 105 16.96 -6.12 -1.92
CA GLY A 105 17.73 -5.05 -1.25
C GLY A 105 17.37 -4.86 0.23
N ASN A 106 17.95 -3.85 0.90
CA ASN A 106 17.89 -3.54 2.35
C ASN A 106 16.45 -3.30 2.91
N THR A 107 15.59 -4.30 2.81
CA THR A 107 14.14 -4.20 3.01
C THR A 107 13.80 -3.79 4.45
N GLN A 108 14.55 -4.28 5.44
CA GLN A 108 14.35 -3.87 6.84
C GLN A 108 14.68 -2.40 7.09
N GLN A 109 15.77 -1.90 6.51
CA GLN A 109 16.10 -0.47 6.62
C GLN A 109 15.06 0.37 5.89
N SER A 110 14.58 -0.08 4.72
CA SER A 110 13.53 0.64 3.99
C SER A 110 12.21 0.64 4.76
N THR A 111 11.78 -0.46 5.38
CA THR A 111 10.51 -0.52 6.13
C THR A 111 10.52 0.32 7.40
N ASP A 112 11.65 0.36 8.10
CA ASP A 112 11.79 1.22 9.28
C ASP A 112 11.73 2.69 8.87
N LYS A 113 12.35 3.04 7.73
CA LYS A 113 12.43 4.43 7.25
C LYS A 113 11.18 4.93 6.49
N VAL A 114 10.36 4.05 5.92
CA VAL A 114 9.17 4.44 5.14
C VAL A 114 8.06 5.03 5.99
N GLY A 115 7.89 4.55 7.24
CA GLY A 115 6.81 5.01 8.12
C GLY A 115 7.22 6.02 9.18
N ASP A 116 8.49 6.46 9.20
CA ASP A 116 8.93 7.54 10.05
C ASP A 116 8.67 8.87 9.31
N THR A 117 7.99 9.81 9.97
CA THR A 117 7.68 11.11 9.37
C THR A 117 8.93 11.97 9.35
N ALA A 118 9.78 11.78 8.33
CA ALA A 118 11.05 12.50 8.18
C ALA A 118 10.88 14.03 8.33
N LYS A 119 11.02 14.56 9.55
CA LYS A 119 10.95 15.99 9.84
C LYS A 119 12.36 16.53 9.71
N LEU A 120 12.55 17.33 8.67
CA LEU A 120 13.81 17.99 8.37
C LEU A 120 13.79 19.38 9.01
N TYR A 121 14.81 19.70 9.81
CA TYR A 121 15.01 21.00 10.42
C TYR A 121 16.45 21.44 10.26
N PHE A 122 16.65 22.73 10.03
CA PHE A 122 17.96 23.35 10.14
C PHE A 122 18.04 24.09 11.47
N ARG A 123 19.03 23.76 12.29
CA ARG A 123 19.22 24.31 13.64
C ARG A 123 20.66 24.77 13.86
N PRO A 124 20.90 25.98 14.39
CA PRO A 124 22.22 26.40 14.86
C PRO A 124 22.81 25.39 15.85
N VAL A 125 24.09 25.07 15.75
CA VAL A 125 24.78 24.30 16.78
C VAL A 125 25.22 25.24 17.88
N LEU A 126 24.93 24.91 19.14
CA LEU A 126 25.38 25.67 20.31
C LEU A 126 26.58 25.00 20.99
N ALA A 127 26.60 23.66 21.02
CA ALA A 127 27.72 22.87 21.52
C ALA A 127 27.78 21.52 20.78
N ALA A 128 28.98 20.97 20.63
CA ALA A 128 29.23 19.67 20.02
C ALA A 128 30.44 19.00 20.67
N GLU A 129 30.31 17.74 21.06
CA GLU A 129 31.37 16.95 21.69
C GLU A 129 31.32 15.50 21.21
N PRO A 130 32.46 14.81 21.08
CA PRO A 130 32.47 13.37 20.88
C PRO A 130 31.86 12.68 22.11
N SER A 131 31.15 11.58 21.87
CA SER A 131 30.37 10.83 22.84
C SER A 131 30.85 9.38 22.86
N GLY A 132 30.99 8.80 24.06
CA GLY A 132 31.55 7.46 24.25
C GLY A 132 33.08 7.37 24.31
N VAL A 133 33.79 8.50 24.32
CA VAL A 133 35.25 8.56 24.60
C VAL A 133 35.42 8.88 26.09
N ALA A 134 36.07 8.00 26.86
CA ALA A 134 36.38 8.27 28.26
C ALA A 134 37.26 9.54 28.35
N PRO A 135 37.03 10.45 29.32
CA PRO A 135 37.87 11.63 29.47
C PRO A 135 39.31 11.18 29.76
N GLN A 136 40.23 11.46 28.84
CA GLN A 136 41.65 11.24 29.09
C GLN A 136 42.15 12.38 30.00
N PRO A 137 42.79 12.09 31.15
CA PRO A 137 43.41 13.12 31.96
C PRO A 137 44.47 13.87 31.13
N ALA A 138 44.52 15.20 31.27
CA ALA A 138 45.57 16.01 30.68
C ALA A 138 46.91 15.69 31.36
N ASP A 139 47.83 15.04 30.65
CA ASP A 139 49.20 14.85 31.13
C ASP A 139 49.96 16.19 31.08
N PRO A 140 50.64 16.61 32.17
CA PRO A 140 51.43 17.82 32.16
C PRO A 140 52.79 17.58 31.48
N SER A 141 53.08 18.41 30.49
CA SER A 141 54.40 18.89 30.04
C SER A 141 55.62 18.00 30.28
N ALA A 142 56.23 17.53 29.19
CA ALA A 142 57.67 17.26 29.13
C ALA A 142 58.23 17.77 27.78
N SER A 143 59.18 18.69 27.89
CA SER A 143 60.04 19.19 26.80
C SER A 143 61.27 18.27 26.61
N PRO A 144 62.09 18.48 25.56
CA PRO A 144 62.53 17.44 24.63
C PRO A 144 63.92 16.87 24.95
N ASP A 145 64.22 15.65 24.48
CA ASP A 145 65.43 15.39 23.69
C ASP A 145 65.56 13.95 23.16
N ALA A 146 66.40 13.85 22.13
CA ALA A 146 67.12 12.68 21.61
C ALA A 146 66.45 11.78 20.55
N ALA A 147 66.72 12.20 19.32
CA ALA A 147 66.92 11.42 18.10
C ALA A 147 67.35 9.95 18.24
N ALA A 148 66.77 9.09 17.41
CA ALA A 148 67.50 8.13 16.58
C ALA A 148 66.64 7.63 15.41
N SER A 149 67.12 7.92 14.21
CA SER A 149 66.63 7.46 12.91
C SER A 149 66.69 5.93 12.75
N ALA A 150 65.72 5.35 12.03
CA ALA A 150 65.94 4.61 10.78
C ALA A 150 64.66 3.88 10.33
N ALA A 151 64.19 4.25 9.13
CA ALA A 151 63.28 3.48 8.29
C ALA A 151 64.12 2.50 7.40
N PRO A 152 63.57 1.87 6.34
CA PRO A 152 62.51 0.86 6.28
C PRO A 152 62.91 -0.35 5.39
N SER A 153 62.12 -1.42 5.36
CA SER A 153 62.09 -2.41 4.23
C SER A 153 60.74 -3.14 4.26
N ALA A 154 59.77 -2.82 3.41
CA ALA A 154 59.61 -3.22 2.01
C ALA A 154 59.37 -4.72 1.78
N GLY A 155 58.09 -5.05 1.53
CA GLY A 155 57.66 -5.87 0.38
C GLY A 155 57.71 -7.40 0.50
N ALA A 156 56.55 -8.05 0.36
CA ALA A 156 56.25 -8.87 -0.81
C ALA A 156 54.84 -9.47 -0.73
N SER A 157 54.22 -9.51 -1.91
CA SER A 157 52.91 -10.07 -2.25
C SER A 157 53.06 -11.46 -2.87
N ALA A 158 52.14 -12.39 -2.62
CA ALA A 158 51.69 -13.52 -3.47
C ALA A 158 50.88 -14.50 -2.58
N SER A 159 49.56 -14.64 -2.72
CA SER A 159 48.77 -15.32 -3.76
C SER A 159 48.54 -16.83 -3.53
N ALA A 160 47.25 -17.17 -3.59
CA ALA A 160 46.61 -18.44 -3.99
C ALA A 160 46.73 -19.71 -3.12
N GLY A 161 45.59 -20.37 -2.91
CA GLY A 161 45.53 -21.81 -2.62
C GLY A 161 44.32 -22.26 -1.83
N ALA A 162 43.25 -22.65 -2.53
CA ALA A 162 42.05 -23.28 -1.99
C ALA A 162 42.31 -24.68 -1.37
N SER A 163 41.51 -25.08 -0.37
CA SER A 163 40.78 -26.37 -0.37
C SER A 163 39.89 -26.56 0.86
N ALA A 164 38.62 -26.82 0.58
CA ALA A 164 37.70 -27.81 1.16
C ALA A 164 37.72 -28.22 2.66
N ALA A 165 36.49 -28.14 3.20
CA ALA A 165 35.73 -29.20 3.87
C ALA A 165 35.97 -29.55 5.36
N ALA A 166 34.92 -29.18 6.12
CA ALA A 166 34.09 -30.05 6.96
C ALA A 166 34.62 -30.53 8.32
N GLY A 167 33.82 -30.21 9.34
CA GLY A 167 33.36 -31.23 10.29
C GLY A 167 33.29 -30.79 11.74
N SER A 168 32.18 -31.16 12.39
CA SER A 168 31.84 -31.08 13.83
C SER A 168 31.07 -29.80 14.19
N SER A 169 29.86 -29.82 14.76
CA SER A 169 29.33 -30.75 15.76
C SER A 169 27.79 -30.76 15.82
N ALA A 170 27.24 -31.94 16.05
CA ALA A 170 25.88 -32.24 16.55
C ALA A 170 25.72 -31.72 18.02
N PRO A 171 24.57 -31.85 18.76
CA PRO A 171 23.48 -32.81 18.54
C PRO A 171 22.02 -32.41 18.91
N ALA A 172 21.12 -33.34 18.54
CA ALA A 172 19.94 -33.86 19.25
C ALA A 172 18.72 -32.97 19.59
N SER A 173 17.59 -33.43 19.03
CA SER A 173 16.17 -33.21 19.36
C SER A 173 15.72 -34.21 20.46
N PRO A 174 14.43 -34.38 20.82
CA PRO A 174 13.41 -33.46 21.37
C PRO A 174 12.79 -33.99 22.70
N SER A 175 11.89 -33.24 23.34
CA SER A 175 10.83 -33.88 24.16
C SER A 175 9.56 -33.03 24.22
N ALA A 176 8.44 -33.72 24.05
CA ALA A 176 7.07 -33.24 24.20
C ALA A 176 6.61 -33.28 25.66
N SER A 177 5.60 -32.47 26.03
CA SER A 177 4.47 -32.95 26.84
C SER A 177 3.31 -31.96 26.84
N ALA A 178 2.11 -32.48 27.05
CA ALA A 178 0.80 -31.87 26.86
C ALA A 178 0.08 -31.55 28.17
N SER A 179 -0.80 -30.53 28.12
CA SER A 179 -2.16 -30.42 28.72
C SER A 179 -2.45 -30.91 30.16
N LYS A 180 -3.01 -30.02 31.01
CA LYS A 180 -4.42 -30.09 31.51
C LYS A 180 -4.81 -28.96 32.50
N ALA A 181 -6.05 -28.46 32.31
CA ALA A 181 -7.06 -27.95 33.27
C ALA A 181 -6.72 -26.76 34.21
N GLY A 182 -7.58 -25.80 34.55
CA GLY A 182 -8.99 -25.48 34.22
C GLY A 182 -9.60 -24.51 35.26
N ARG A 183 -10.44 -23.54 34.81
CA ARG A 183 -11.47 -22.70 35.54
C ARG A 183 -10.97 -21.78 36.68
N ALA A 184 -11.57 -20.61 37.00
CA ALA A 184 -12.79 -19.91 36.62
C ALA A 184 -12.64 -18.38 36.89
N LEU A 185 -13.37 -17.53 36.15
CA LEU A 185 -13.64 -16.13 36.53
C LEU A 185 -15.17 -15.94 36.52
N SER A 186 -15.69 -15.40 37.62
CA SER A 186 -17.10 -14.99 37.81
C SER A 186 -17.11 -13.57 38.34
N GLY A 187 -18.18 -12.84 38.00
CA GLY A 187 -18.22 -11.37 37.94
C GLY A 187 -18.53 -10.61 39.22
N ALA A 188 -18.44 -9.28 39.08
CA ALA A 188 -19.22 -8.19 39.67
C ALA A 188 -18.43 -6.90 39.36
N LEU A 189 -18.85 -5.85 38.62
CA LEU A 189 -20.11 -5.12 38.46
C LEU A 189 -20.66 -4.53 39.76
N GLN A 190 -20.32 -3.25 40.00
CA GLN A 190 -21.23 -2.30 40.63
C GLN A 190 -20.97 -0.88 40.08
N ALA A 191 -22.06 -0.20 39.77
CA ALA A 191 -22.16 1.06 39.04
C ALA A 191 -22.44 2.24 39.98
N ASP A 192 -22.03 3.45 39.53
CA ASP A 192 -22.73 4.76 39.51
C ASP A 192 -23.36 5.34 40.81
N PRO A 193 -23.54 6.69 40.99
CA PRO A 193 -24.05 7.60 39.94
C PRO A 193 -23.61 9.10 39.91
N THR A 194 -23.70 9.64 38.70
CA THR A 194 -24.46 10.83 38.23
C THR A 194 -24.79 12.04 39.14
N ALA A 195 -24.42 13.24 38.67
CA ALA A 195 -25.24 14.46 38.50
C ALA A 195 -24.33 15.57 37.89
N SER A 196 -24.48 16.13 36.68
CA SER A 196 -25.57 16.79 35.93
C SER A 196 -25.74 18.30 36.22
N ALA A 197 -25.93 19.05 35.11
CA ALA A 197 -26.28 20.47 34.92
C ALA A 197 -25.17 21.52 35.13
N SER A 198 -24.97 22.60 34.37
CA SER A 198 -25.54 23.28 33.18
C SER A 198 -25.46 24.81 33.44
N ALA A 199 -25.39 25.62 32.37
CA ALA A 199 -25.35 27.10 32.29
C ALA A 199 -23.94 27.71 32.45
N GLY A 200 -23.40 28.56 31.57
CA GLY A 200 -23.99 29.39 30.52
C GLY A 200 -23.74 30.86 30.86
N ALA A 201 -22.81 31.54 30.17
CA ALA A 201 -22.82 32.99 29.87
C ALA A 201 -21.51 33.48 29.23
N SER A 202 -21.63 33.98 28.00
CA SER A 202 -21.17 35.28 27.49
C SER A 202 -19.71 35.76 27.64
N ALA A 203 -19.12 36.07 26.47
CA ALA A 203 -17.92 36.88 26.24
C ALA A 203 -18.11 38.36 26.66
N PRO A 204 -17.07 39.22 26.68
CA PRO A 204 -16.51 39.79 25.43
C PRO A 204 -14.98 40.05 25.40
N ALA A 205 -14.51 40.34 24.19
CA ALA A 205 -13.15 40.72 23.80
C ALA A 205 -12.75 42.16 24.16
N ALA A 206 -11.44 42.42 24.33
CA ALA A 206 -10.75 43.66 23.93
C ALA A 206 -9.20 43.54 24.04
N GLN A 207 -8.49 43.75 22.92
CA GLN A 207 -7.11 44.29 22.82
C GLN A 207 -7.16 45.84 22.92
N PRO A 208 -6.06 46.63 22.81
CA PRO A 208 -4.62 46.45 23.07
C PRO A 208 -4.00 47.62 23.88
N SER A 209 -2.79 47.48 24.45
CA SER A 209 -1.93 48.65 24.76
C SER A 209 -0.44 48.26 24.90
N ALA A 210 0.42 48.93 24.14
CA ALA A 210 1.85 49.14 24.41
C ALA A 210 2.10 50.66 24.27
N PRO A 211 3.30 51.24 24.55
CA PRO A 211 4.49 50.76 25.25
C PRO A 211 4.95 51.74 26.36
N ALA A 212 5.91 51.36 27.24
CA ALA A 212 6.66 52.34 28.04
C ALA A 212 8.06 51.83 28.44
N SER A 213 9.07 52.45 27.80
CA SER A 213 10.36 52.92 28.33
C SER A 213 11.22 52.07 29.29
N ALA A 214 12.44 51.80 28.83
CA ALA A 214 13.61 51.36 29.60
C ALA A 214 14.03 52.33 30.71
N PRO A 215 14.78 51.84 31.72
CA PRO A 215 15.99 52.54 32.13
C PRO A 215 17.25 51.66 32.14
N ALA A 216 18.35 52.37 31.88
CA ALA A 216 19.79 52.12 31.91
C ALA A 216 20.38 50.94 32.72
N ALA A 217 21.53 50.49 32.20
CA ALA A 217 22.39 49.43 32.67
C ALA A 217 23.15 49.74 33.98
N ASP A 218 23.30 48.71 34.81
CA ASP A 218 24.41 48.54 35.76
C ASP A 218 25.35 47.42 35.23
N PRO A 219 26.67 47.62 35.20
CA PRO A 219 27.63 46.60 34.78
C PRO A 219 28.04 45.71 35.96
N ALA A 220 28.28 44.43 35.67
CA ALA A 220 28.81 43.37 36.55
C ALA A 220 27.79 42.55 37.36
N ALA A 221 27.03 41.71 36.65
CA ALA A 221 26.66 40.39 37.15
C ALA A 221 26.80 39.40 36.00
N ALA A 222 27.68 38.40 36.15
CA ALA A 222 27.66 37.24 35.26
C ALA A 222 26.25 36.61 35.35
N PRO A 223 25.56 36.35 34.23
CA PRO A 223 24.22 35.79 34.30
C PRO A 223 24.30 34.38 34.90
N THR A 224 23.66 34.18 36.05
CA THR A 224 23.30 32.84 36.52
C THR A 224 22.43 32.18 35.44
N PRO A 225 22.77 30.97 34.96
CA PRO A 225 21.99 30.33 33.89
C PRO A 225 20.56 30.09 34.37
N ASP A 226 19.59 30.44 33.52
CA ASP A 226 18.17 30.12 33.67
C ASP A 226 18.01 28.62 34.04
N PRO A 227 17.13 28.26 35.02
CA PRO A 227 16.89 26.86 35.40
C PRO A 227 16.61 25.92 34.22
N ALA A 228 16.01 26.40 33.12
CA ALA A 228 15.81 25.61 31.90
C ALA A 228 17.14 25.26 31.20
N THR A 229 18.08 26.20 31.17
CA THR A 229 19.42 26.03 30.58
C THR A 229 20.29 25.11 31.42
N ALA A 230 20.18 25.19 32.75
CA ALA A 230 20.89 24.30 33.68
C ALA A 230 20.40 22.84 33.57
N ALA A 231 19.09 22.63 33.44
CA ALA A 231 18.52 21.29 33.23
C ALA A 231 18.96 20.68 31.89
N LEU A 232 19.04 21.49 30.83
CA LEU A 232 19.49 21.03 29.51
C LEU A 232 20.99 20.69 29.51
N GLN A 233 21.81 21.45 30.23
CA GLN A 233 23.22 21.14 30.44
C GLN A 233 23.42 19.82 31.19
N GLN A 234 22.62 19.54 32.22
CA GLN A 234 22.67 18.25 32.92
C GLN A 234 22.29 17.08 32.01
N GLN A 235 21.25 17.25 31.18
CA GLN A 235 20.87 16.24 30.19
C GLN A 235 21.95 16.02 29.13
N TYR A 236 22.61 17.09 28.67
CA TYR A 236 23.72 17.01 27.72
C TYR A 236 24.96 16.33 28.32
N ALA A 237 25.24 16.58 29.60
CA ALA A 237 26.33 15.92 30.30
C ALA A 237 26.07 14.41 30.47
N ALA A 238 24.82 14.03 30.75
CA ALA A 238 24.41 12.64 30.94
C ALA A 238 24.19 11.84 29.63
N LEU A 239 24.07 12.52 28.48
CA LEU A 239 23.78 11.89 27.20
C LEU A 239 25.03 11.17 26.63
N ASP A 240 24.94 9.84 26.48
CA ASP A 240 25.90 9.04 25.75
C ASP A 240 25.27 8.47 24.47
N CYS A 241 25.62 9.07 23.33
CA CYS A 241 25.12 8.68 22.02
C CYS A 241 25.67 7.32 21.54
N SER A 242 26.72 6.78 22.17
CA SER A 242 27.21 5.43 21.85
C SER A 242 26.19 4.35 22.25
N VAL A 243 25.43 4.59 23.32
CA VAL A 243 24.40 3.68 23.84
C VAL A 243 23.09 3.87 23.08
N LYS A 244 22.63 2.83 22.37
CA LYS A 244 21.44 2.88 21.50
C LYS A 244 20.18 3.39 22.23
N GLU A 245 19.94 2.95 23.46
CA GLU A 245 18.77 3.36 24.28
C GLU A 245 18.81 4.83 24.74
N GLN A 246 20.00 5.43 24.77
CA GLN A 246 20.17 6.83 25.12
C GLN A 246 20.11 7.77 23.91
N ARG A 247 20.13 7.23 22.68
CA ARG A 247 19.90 8.00 21.45
C ARG A 247 18.44 8.42 21.40
N LYS A 248 18.15 9.53 22.07
CA LYS A 248 16.81 10.09 22.07
C LYS A 248 16.62 10.96 20.84
N ASN A 249 15.51 10.71 20.13
CA ASN A 249 14.98 11.63 19.13
C ASN A 249 14.28 12.78 19.88
N TYR A 250 15.04 13.77 20.36
CA TYR A 250 14.46 14.97 20.98
C TYR A 250 13.88 15.89 19.89
N GLN A 251 12.80 15.45 19.24
CA GLN A 251 11.88 16.39 18.60
C GLN A 251 11.09 17.06 19.72
N THR A 252 11.58 18.19 20.22
CA THR A 252 10.77 19.03 21.10
C THR A 252 9.57 19.52 20.28
N SER A 253 8.35 19.33 20.79
CA SER A 253 7.13 19.89 20.20
C SER A 253 7.20 21.42 20.10
N ASP A 254 8.01 22.03 20.97
CA ASP A 254 8.43 23.42 20.88
C ASP A 254 9.64 23.55 19.94
N GLN A 255 9.39 24.08 18.74
CA GLN A 255 10.41 24.31 17.73
C GLN A 255 11.36 25.46 18.09
N THR A 256 10.99 26.34 19.04
CA THR A 256 11.83 27.47 19.46
C THR A 256 12.83 27.08 20.55
N ALA A 257 12.55 26.00 21.27
CA ALA A 257 13.41 25.52 22.34
C ALA A 257 14.69 24.84 21.82
N PRO A 258 15.81 24.99 22.57
CA PRO A 258 17.02 24.19 22.33
C PRO A 258 16.75 22.69 22.49
N ALA A 259 17.44 21.87 21.71
CA ALA A 259 17.28 20.41 21.71
C ALA A 259 18.62 19.69 21.74
N LEU A 260 18.62 18.45 22.23
CA LEU A 260 19.78 17.57 22.18
C LEU A 260 19.68 16.63 21.00
N ALA A 261 20.78 16.33 20.33
CA ALA A 261 20.78 15.40 19.22
C ALA A 261 22.05 14.57 19.17
N CYS A 262 21.97 13.41 18.54
CA CYS A 262 23.11 12.55 18.27
C CYS A 262 23.43 12.55 16.77
N SER A 263 24.72 12.40 16.44
CA SER A 263 25.20 12.04 15.11
C SER A 263 26.20 10.91 15.20
N TYR A 264 26.33 10.15 14.12
CA TYR A 264 27.37 9.13 13.97
C TYR A 264 28.30 9.54 12.84
N ASP A 265 29.59 9.68 13.16
CA ASP A 265 30.63 9.88 12.17
C ASP A 265 31.18 8.52 11.76
N ALA A 266 30.85 8.09 10.53
CA ALA A 266 31.28 6.82 9.99
C ALA A 266 32.77 6.81 9.61
N GLU A 267 33.38 7.96 9.32
CA GLU A 267 34.79 8.07 8.96
C GLU A 267 35.68 7.88 10.19
N GLN A 268 35.26 8.45 11.33
CA GLN A 268 36.00 8.35 12.60
C GLN A 268 35.54 7.19 13.49
N GLY A 269 34.40 6.58 13.18
CA GLY A 269 33.82 5.50 13.98
C GLY A 269 33.36 5.94 15.37
N LEU A 270 33.00 7.23 15.52
CA LEU A 270 32.67 7.87 16.80
C LEU A 270 31.27 8.49 16.76
N TRP A 271 30.63 8.56 17.93
CA TRP A 271 29.38 9.28 18.10
C TRP A 271 29.66 10.71 18.53
N TYR A 272 28.80 11.64 18.12
CA TYR A 272 28.79 13.01 18.60
C TYR A 272 27.46 13.31 19.27
N LYS A 273 27.52 14.09 20.34
CA LYS A 273 26.35 14.70 20.99
C LYS A 273 26.36 16.20 20.70
N PHE A 274 25.18 16.76 20.47
CA PHE A 274 24.99 18.17 20.13
C PHE A 274 23.97 18.82 21.06
N VAL A 275 24.22 20.09 21.38
CA VAL A 275 23.18 21.04 21.80
C VAL A 275 22.84 21.90 20.60
N LEU A 276 21.58 21.89 20.19
CA LEU A 276 21.07 22.63 19.06
C LEU A 276 20.18 23.78 19.53
N GLY A 277 20.26 24.92 18.87
CA GLY A 277 19.31 26.03 19.03
C GLY A 277 17.92 25.69 18.47
N GLY A 278 16.99 26.64 18.54
CA GLY A 278 15.68 26.52 17.92
C GLY A 278 15.74 26.30 16.40
N VAL A 279 14.64 25.83 15.81
CA VAL A 279 14.50 25.66 14.36
C VAL A 279 14.62 27.02 13.68
N ALA A 280 15.66 27.17 12.87
CA ALA A 280 15.91 28.39 12.10
C ALA A 280 15.30 28.32 10.71
N VAL A 281 15.38 27.16 10.05
CA VAL A 281 14.73 26.93 8.74
C VAL A 281 14.00 25.59 8.79
N ASN A 282 12.77 25.58 8.28
CA ASN A 282 11.98 24.36 8.20
C ASN A 282 12.34 23.59 6.93
N GLY A 283 12.34 22.27 6.98
CA GLY A 283 12.54 21.43 5.81
C GLY A 283 11.48 21.62 4.72
N SER A 284 10.28 22.10 5.07
CA SER A 284 9.25 22.50 4.09
C SER A 284 9.68 23.66 3.19
N ASP A 285 10.70 24.43 3.61
CA ASP A 285 11.18 25.59 2.87
C ASP A 285 12.26 25.24 1.83
N VAL A 286 12.71 23.98 1.80
CA VAL A 286 13.59 23.44 0.77
C VAL A 286 12.75 23.04 -0.45
N THR A 287 12.99 23.69 -1.59
CA THR A 287 12.27 23.43 -2.85
C THR A 287 12.98 22.39 -3.71
N LYS A 288 14.30 22.28 -3.57
CA LYS A 288 15.14 21.38 -4.37
C LYS A 288 16.39 21.00 -3.58
N ALA A 289 16.78 19.74 -3.62
CA ALA A 289 18.10 19.28 -3.19
C ALA A 289 18.64 18.25 -4.19
N GLN A 290 19.87 18.43 -4.67
CA GLN A 290 20.48 17.55 -5.68
C GLN A 290 21.96 17.30 -5.40
N ALA A 291 22.38 16.05 -5.54
CA ALA A 291 23.79 15.69 -5.56
C ALA A 291 24.38 16.03 -6.94
N VAL A 292 25.39 16.89 -6.96
CA VAL A 292 26.04 17.36 -8.18
C VAL A 292 27.54 17.12 -8.05
N TYR A 293 28.18 16.67 -9.13
CA TYR A 293 29.64 16.62 -9.19
C TYR A 293 30.16 17.98 -9.66
N ASP A 294 31.11 18.58 -8.92
CA ASP A 294 31.72 19.84 -9.34
C ASP A 294 32.64 19.60 -10.55
N THR A 295 32.09 19.81 -11.74
CA THR A 295 32.80 19.69 -13.00
C THR A 295 33.69 20.89 -13.32
N GLN A 296 33.56 22.01 -12.58
CA GLN A 296 34.35 23.22 -12.83
C GLN A 296 35.67 23.22 -12.07
N THR A 297 35.65 22.84 -10.78
CA THR A 297 36.87 22.79 -9.98
C THR A 297 37.37 21.38 -9.69
N GLY A 298 36.58 20.34 -10.03
CA GLY A 298 36.97 18.95 -9.85
C GLY A 298 37.09 18.53 -8.39
N LYS A 299 36.52 19.30 -7.46
CA LYS A 299 36.67 19.13 -6.00
C LYS A 299 35.82 18.01 -5.39
N GLY A 300 35.07 17.26 -6.20
CA GLY A 300 34.28 16.09 -5.77
C GLY A 300 32.76 16.31 -5.84
N TRP A 301 32.02 15.49 -5.09
CA TRP A 301 30.57 15.58 -5.00
C TRP A 301 30.14 16.64 -3.98
N MET A 302 29.09 17.39 -4.30
CA MET A 302 28.48 18.40 -3.44
C MET A 302 26.95 18.27 -3.50
N VAL A 303 26.25 18.86 -2.51
CA VAL A 303 24.79 18.91 -2.50
C VAL A 303 24.34 20.35 -2.70
N ASP A 304 23.62 20.60 -3.80
CA ASP A 304 23.00 21.88 -4.12
C ASP A 304 21.59 21.93 -3.55
N LEU A 305 21.27 22.97 -2.78
CA LEU A 305 19.97 23.24 -2.19
C LEU A 305 19.38 24.52 -2.78
N SER A 306 18.07 24.52 -2.97
CA SER A 306 17.30 25.72 -3.27
C SER A 306 16.16 25.85 -2.28
N PHE A 307 15.85 27.09 -1.89
CA PHE A 307 14.80 27.42 -0.93
C PHE A 307 13.65 28.18 -1.61
N ASN A 308 12.49 28.22 -0.95
CA ASN A 308 11.42 29.16 -1.28
C ASN A 308 11.74 30.56 -0.71
N ASP A 309 10.88 31.55 -0.96
CA ASP A 309 11.10 32.94 -0.51
C ASP A 309 11.15 33.12 1.02
N ALA A 310 10.47 32.26 1.78
CA ALA A 310 10.50 32.30 3.24
C ALA A 310 11.80 31.68 3.77
N GLY A 311 12.15 30.50 3.24
CA GLY A 311 13.39 29.79 3.55
C GLY A 311 14.63 30.58 3.19
N SER A 312 14.67 31.23 2.03
CA SER A 312 15.83 32.03 1.61
C SER A 312 16.13 33.17 2.57
N LYS A 313 15.10 33.86 3.09
CA LYS A 313 15.25 34.94 4.09
C LYS A 313 15.69 34.41 5.45
N ALA A 314 15.06 33.33 5.93
CA ALA A 314 15.41 32.72 7.20
C ALA A 314 16.82 32.11 7.17
N PHE A 315 17.20 31.51 6.04
CA PHE A 315 18.53 30.96 5.82
C PHE A 315 19.58 32.08 5.74
N ALA A 316 19.30 33.17 5.03
CA ALA A 316 20.18 34.34 4.95
C ALA A 316 20.42 35.02 6.29
N SER A 317 19.37 35.23 7.09
CA SER A 317 19.50 35.85 8.42
C SER A 317 20.31 34.96 9.36
N THR A 318 20.04 33.66 9.35
CA THR A 318 20.72 32.70 10.22
C THR A 318 22.18 32.50 9.82
N THR A 319 22.48 32.31 8.54
CA THR A 319 23.86 32.18 8.06
C THR A 319 24.66 33.46 8.30
N GLY A 320 24.05 34.64 8.16
CA GLY A 320 24.67 35.91 8.52
C GLY A 320 25.05 36.01 10.00
N GLN A 321 24.26 35.42 10.91
CA GLN A 321 24.61 35.34 12.33
C GLN A 321 25.70 34.30 12.59
N LEU A 322 25.55 33.09 12.03
CA LEU A 322 26.51 31.99 12.21
C LEU A 322 27.91 32.33 11.71
N ALA A 323 28.02 33.03 10.57
CA ALA A 323 29.30 33.44 9.98
C ALA A 323 30.15 34.34 10.90
N THR A 324 29.53 35.01 11.88
CA THR A 324 30.23 35.87 12.85
C THR A 324 30.76 35.12 14.07
N GLN A 325 30.39 33.85 14.23
CA GLN A 325 30.72 33.04 15.40
C GLN A 325 31.95 32.16 15.15
N SER A 326 32.53 31.63 16.22
CA SER A 326 33.59 30.62 16.17
C SER A 326 33.00 29.20 16.28
N SER A 327 33.74 28.20 15.80
CA SER A 327 33.35 26.78 15.94
C SER A 327 33.24 26.37 17.41
N PRO A 328 32.22 25.57 17.79
CA PRO A 328 31.19 24.93 16.95
C PRO A 328 29.97 25.80 16.65
N ALA A 329 29.89 27.01 17.21
CA ALA A 329 28.71 27.85 17.14
C ALA A 329 28.43 28.44 15.74
N ASN A 330 29.40 28.39 14.82
CA ASN A 330 29.22 28.73 13.40
C ASN A 330 28.77 27.55 12.52
N GLN A 331 28.41 26.39 13.10
CA GLN A 331 27.88 25.26 12.37
C GLN A 331 26.35 25.34 12.25
N PHE A 332 25.83 24.87 11.12
CA PHE A 332 24.40 24.75 10.88
C PHE A 332 23.99 23.28 10.77
N ALA A 333 23.41 22.72 11.84
CA ALA A 333 23.00 21.33 11.85
C ALA A 333 21.75 21.09 11.00
N ILE A 334 21.82 20.05 10.18
CA ILE A 334 20.74 19.49 9.40
C ILE A 334 20.23 18.28 10.18
N VAL A 335 19.04 18.43 10.75
CA VAL A 335 18.42 17.45 11.65
C VAL A 335 17.30 16.74 10.91
N LEU A 336 17.36 15.41 10.88
CA LEU A 336 16.30 14.55 10.39
C LEU A 336 15.81 13.67 11.53
N ASP A 337 14.53 13.73 11.86
CA ASP A 337 13.93 12.87 12.89
C ASP A 337 14.59 12.98 14.28
N GLY A 338 15.17 14.14 14.58
CA GLY A 338 15.89 14.39 15.84
C GLY A 338 17.35 13.92 15.84
N GLN A 339 17.86 13.43 14.71
CA GLN A 339 19.27 13.06 14.54
C GLN A 339 19.97 14.04 13.60
N VAL A 340 21.21 14.43 13.94
CA VAL A 340 22.00 15.30 13.08
C VAL A 340 22.60 14.46 11.96
N VAL A 341 22.19 14.74 10.72
CA VAL A 341 22.67 14.06 9.51
C VAL A 341 23.93 14.72 8.97
N SER A 342 23.99 16.05 9.06
CA SER A 342 25.16 16.84 8.64
C SER A 342 25.21 18.14 9.44
N HIS A 343 26.40 18.72 9.59
CA HIS A 343 26.62 19.97 10.35
C HIS A 343 27.68 20.86 9.68
N PRO A 344 27.43 21.36 8.46
CA PRO A 344 28.37 22.22 7.75
C PRO A 344 28.70 23.50 8.52
N TYR A 345 29.93 23.97 8.37
CA TYR A 345 30.36 25.30 8.83
C TYR A 345 29.86 26.37 7.88
N VAL A 346 29.44 27.50 8.44
CA VAL A 346 29.05 28.69 7.67
C VAL A 346 30.18 29.71 7.76
N GLN A 347 30.80 30.06 6.62
CA GLN A 347 31.86 31.07 6.56
C GLN A 347 31.35 32.46 6.17
N GLU A 348 30.26 32.54 5.41
CA GLU A 348 29.70 33.79 4.91
C GLU A 348 28.17 33.77 4.91
N SER A 349 27.56 34.94 4.79
CA SER A 349 26.10 35.07 4.69
C SER A 349 25.63 34.64 3.30
N ILE A 350 24.70 33.69 3.25
CA ILE A 350 24.17 33.14 2.00
C ILE A 350 22.80 33.77 1.72
N THR A 351 22.76 34.75 0.81
CA THR A 351 21.56 35.54 0.50
C THR A 351 20.87 35.16 -0.82
N GLY A 352 21.50 34.32 -1.64
CA GLY A 352 21.07 34.00 -3.00
C GLY A 352 19.89 33.03 -3.13
N GLY A 353 19.33 32.53 -2.03
CA GLY A 353 18.23 31.54 -2.06
C GLY A 353 18.64 30.13 -2.51
N SER A 354 19.92 29.92 -2.83
CA SER A 354 20.56 28.62 -3.00
C SER A 354 21.76 28.48 -2.07
N ALA A 355 22.07 27.25 -1.69
CA ALA A 355 23.21 26.93 -0.83
C ALA A 355 23.87 25.64 -1.31
N VAL A 356 25.19 25.57 -1.22
CA VAL A 356 25.95 24.37 -1.59
C VAL A 356 26.62 23.80 -0.34
N ILE A 357 26.38 22.53 -0.07
CA ILE A 357 27.06 21.78 0.99
C ILE A 357 28.26 21.08 0.36
N ASN A 358 29.45 21.52 0.77
CA ASN A 358 30.73 20.97 0.33
C ASN A 358 31.32 20.05 1.39
N GLY A 359 32.10 19.04 0.96
CA GLY A 359 32.77 18.09 1.85
C GLY A 359 33.44 16.96 1.06
N SER A 360 34.07 16.02 1.77
CA SER A 360 34.64 14.79 1.21
C SER A 360 33.56 13.74 0.85
N PHE A 361 32.46 14.16 0.22
CA PHE A 361 31.37 13.24 -0.08
C PHE A 361 31.73 12.24 -1.18
N THR A 362 31.39 10.98 -0.95
CA THR A 362 31.30 10.01 -2.05
C THR A 362 30.02 10.25 -2.87
N SER A 363 29.93 9.62 -4.05
CA SER A 363 28.72 9.71 -4.88
C SER A 363 27.46 9.25 -4.11
N ASP A 364 27.60 8.22 -3.30
CA ASP A 364 26.48 7.62 -2.59
C ASP A 364 26.10 8.43 -1.34
N ASP A 365 27.06 9.02 -0.64
CA ASP A 365 26.80 9.92 0.50
C ASP A 365 26.10 11.20 0.05
N ALA A 366 26.58 11.82 -1.04
CA ALA A 366 25.97 13.02 -1.59
C ALA A 366 24.54 12.75 -2.07
N LYS A 367 24.31 11.61 -2.75
CA LYS A 367 22.95 11.19 -3.16
C LYS A 367 22.07 10.92 -1.96
N SER A 368 22.56 10.23 -0.94
CA SER A 368 21.81 9.92 0.28
C SER A 368 21.38 11.20 1.00
N LEU A 369 22.31 12.14 1.19
CA LEU A 369 22.04 13.44 1.80
C LEU A 369 21.07 14.28 0.96
N ALA A 370 21.29 14.36 -0.36
CA ALA A 370 20.40 15.07 -1.27
C ALA A 370 18.99 14.47 -1.28
N ASN A 371 18.89 13.14 -1.23
CA ASN A 371 17.62 12.42 -1.12
C ASN A 371 16.91 12.83 0.18
N VAL A 372 17.57 12.71 1.33
CA VAL A 372 17.03 13.15 2.63
C VAL A 372 16.51 14.59 2.59
N LEU A 373 17.27 15.50 1.99
CA LEU A 373 16.94 16.92 1.87
C LEU A 373 15.83 17.21 0.86
N SER A 374 15.71 16.41 -0.20
CA SER A 374 14.77 16.66 -1.32
C SER A 374 13.33 16.26 -1.00
N TYR A 375 13.10 15.39 -0.02
CA TYR A 375 11.78 14.79 0.19
C TYR A 375 10.84 15.63 1.05
N GLY A 376 11.34 16.67 1.73
CA GLY A 376 10.54 17.57 2.58
C GLY A 376 9.84 16.86 3.74
N ALA A 377 9.18 17.64 4.60
CA ALA A 377 8.27 17.10 5.63
C ALA A 377 6.99 16.56 4.97
N LEU A 378 6.49 15.42 5.45
CA LEU A 378 5.18 14.92 5.02
C LEU A 378 4.07 15.91 5.43
N PRO A 379 3.03 16.12 4.61
CA PRO A 379 1.93 17.04 4.93
C PRO A 379 1.02 16.54 6.07
N LEU A 380 1.17 15.27 6.46
CA LEU A 380 0.42 14.59 7.50
C LEU A 380 1.38 13.70 8.29
N ASP A 381 1.11 13.52 9.58
CA ASP A 381 1.80 12.51 10.36
C ASP A 381 1.20 11.12 10.06
N PHE A 382 2.03 10.08 10.10
CA PHE A 382 1.58 8.71 9.83
C PHE A 382 2.04 7.78 10.95
N VAL A 383 1.17 6.84 11.31
CA VAL A 383 1.48 5.75 12.25
C VAL A 383 1.50 4.43 11.48
N LYS A 384 2.50 3.58 11.73
CA LYS A 384 2.56 2.22 11.19
C LYS A 384 1.51 1.36 11.88
N SER A 385 0.43 1.02 11.18
CA SER A 385 -0.70 0.25 11.72
C SER A 385 -0.52 -1.26 11.54
N ASP A 386 0.08 -1.69 10.44
CA ASP A 386 0.34 -3.10 10.15
C ASP A 386 1.62 -3.25 9.31
N VAL A 387 2.48 -4.21 9.66
CA VAL A 387 3.69 -4.55 8.89
C VAL A 387 3.69 -6.06 8.68
N THR A 388 3.51 -6.47 7.43
CA THR A 388 3.53 -7.88 7.06
C THR A 388 4.67 -8.15 6.08
N THR A 389 5.62 -8.99 6.48
CA THR A 389 6.69 -9.48 5.60
C THR A 389 6.42 -10.93 5.22
N VAL A 390 6.46 -11.23 3.92
CA VAL A 390 6.25 -12.58 3.37
C VAL A 390 7.44 -12.94 2.50
N SER A 391 7.99 -14.14 2.67
CA SER A 391 9.07 -14.61 1.81
C SER A 391 8.54 -15.03 0.43
N PRO A 392 9.29 -14.80 -0.67
CA PRO A 392 8.91 -15.24 -2.01
C PRO A 392 8.63 -16.74 -2.10
N GLN A 393 9.39 -17.54 -1.34
CA GLN A 393 9.21 -19.00 -1.25
C GLN A 393 7.79 -19.34 -0.77
N LEU A 394 7.36 -18.75 0.36
CA LEU A 394 6.06 -19.01 0.95
C LEU A 394 4.92 -18.55 0.03
N GLY A 395 5.07 -17.36 -0.58
CA GLY A 395 4.07 -16.84 -1.51
C GLY A 395 3.89 -17.71 -2.76
N SER A 396 4.99 -18.21 -3.33
CA SER A 396 4.94 -19.08 -4.50
C SER A 396 4.29 -20.44 -4.22
N GLU A 397 4.53 -21.01 -3.02
CA GLU A 397 3.90 -22.25 -2.58
C GLU A 397 2.39 -22.08 -2.35
N GLN A 398 1.99 -20.96 -1.74
CA GLN A 398 0.59 -20.65 -1.51
C GLN A 398 -0.17 -20.37 -2.83
N LEU A 399 0.45 -19.67 -3.79
CA LEU A 399 -0.14 -19.50 -5.13
C LEU A 399 -0.37 -20.85 -5.80
N LYS A 400 0.63 -21.74 -5.78
CA LYS A 400 0.51 -23.09 -6.35
C LYS A 400 -0.61 -23.88 -5.67
N ALA A 401 -0.68 -23.86 -4.34
CA ALA A 401 -1.74 -24.53 -3.60
C ALA A 401 -3.13 -23.99 -3.94
N GLY A 402 -3.27 -22.66 -4.03
CA GLY A 402 -4.51 -22.00 -4.43
C GLY A 402 -4.95 -22.35 -5.86
N LEU A 403 -4.02 -22.37 -6.82
CA LEU A 403 -4.29 -22.79 -8.20
C LEU A 403 -4.70 -24.26 -8.30
N ILE A 404 -4.05 -25.15 -7.53
CA ILE A 404 -4.42 -26.57 -7.48
C ILE A 404 -5.84 -26.74 -6.89
N ALA A 405 -6.15 -26.05 -5.79
CA ALA A 405 -7.48 -26.07 -5.19
C ALA A 405 -8.56 -25.54 -6.16
N GLY A 406 -8.27 -24.43 -6.84
CA GLY A 406 -9.14 -23.86 -7.87
C GLY A 406 -9.37 -24.80 -9.05
N LEU A 407 -8.32 -25.48 -9.52
CA LEU A 407 -8.39 -26.44 -10.62
C LEU A 407 -9.23 -27.67 -10.22
N ILE A 408 -9.01 -28.22 -9.02
CA ILE A 408 -9.82 -29.33 -8.49
C ILE A 408 -11.29 -28.91 -8.40
N GLY A 409 -11.58 -27.73 -7.83
CA GLY A 409 -12.93 -27.20 -7.74
C GLY A 409 -13.59 -27.04 -9.11
N MET A 410 -12.87 -26.46 -10.08
CA MET A 410 -13.32 -26.33 -11.47
C MET A 410 -13.64 -27.70 -12.08
N LEU A 411 -12.74 -28.69 -11.94
CA LEU A 411 -12.95 -30.03 -12.47
C LEU A 411 -14.17 -30.71 -11.86
N LEU A 412 -14.41 -30.56 -10.56
CA LEU A 412 -15.59 -31.10 -9.89
C LEU A 412 -16.89 -30.46 -10.41
N VAL A 413 -16.91 -29.13 -10.56
CA VAL A 413 -18.06 -28.40 -11.14
C VAL A 413 -18.32 -28.85 -12.59
N VAL A 414 -17.27 -28.96 -13.40
CA VAL A 414 -17.35 -29.41 -14.80
C VAL A 414 -17.85 -30.85 -14.87
N ALA A 415 -17.31 -31.76 -14.07
CA ALA A 415 -17.72 -33.16 -14.02
C ALA A 415 -19.18 -33.30 -13.60
N TYR A 416 -19.59 -32.62 -12.53
CA TYR A 416 -20.99 -32.60 -12.08
C TYR A 416 -21.92 -32.07 -13.18
N SER A 417 -21.53 -30.96 -13.82
CA SER A 417 -22.31 -30.34 -14.91
C SER A 417 -22.45 -31.27 -16.11
N LEU A 418 -21.39 -31.97 -16.52
CA LEU A 418 -21.46 -32.95 -17.61
C LEU A 418 -22.31 -34.18 -17.27
N VAL A 419 -22.19 -34.73 -16.07
CA VAL A 419 -22.95 -35.91 -15.65
C VAL A 419 -24.44 -35.60 -15.54
N TYR A 420 -24.79 -34.49 -14.88
CA TYR A 420 -26.18 -34.14 -14.59
C TYR A 420 -26.87 -33.42 -15.76
N TYR A 421 -26.19 -32.46 -16.41
CA TYR A 421 -26.76 -31.62 -17.48
C TYR A 421 -26.36 -32.06 -18.91
N ARG A 422 -25.40 -32.97 -19.07
CA ARG A 422 -24.98 -33.54 -20.36
C ARG A 422 -24.65 -32.46 -21.41
N GLY A 423 -25.40 -32.41 -22.52
CA GLY A 423 -25.21 -31.41 -23.58
C GLY A 423 -25.39 -29.97 -23.11
N LEU A 424 -26.23 -29.71 -22.09
CA LEU A 424 -26.28 -28.39 -21.43
C LEU A 424 -25.04 -28.12 -20.57
N GLY A 425 -24.39 -29.17 -20.05
CA GLY A 425 -23.12 -29.07 -19.34
C GLY A 425 -21.99 -28.52 -20.22
N LEU A 426 -21.93 -28.89 -21.50
CA LEU A 426 -20.97 -28.31 -22.46
C LEU A 426 -21.17 -26.80 -22.65
N ILE A 427 -22.40 -26.32 -22.57
CA ILE A 427 -22.73 -24.89 -22.64
C ILE A 427 -22.23 -24.17 -21.39
N SER A 428 -22.42 -24.78 -20.21
CA SER A 428 -21.89 -24.27 -18.94
C SER A 428 -20.35 -24.19 -18.97
N ILE A 429 -19.66 -25.21 -19.50
CA ILE A 429 -18.19 -25.18 -19.65
C ILE A 429 -17.76 -24.02 -20.56
N ALA A 430 -18.41 -23.87 -21.72
CA ALA A 430 -18.09 -22.76 -22.62
C ALA A 430 -18.30 -21.39 -21.95
N GLY A 431 -19.35 -21.26 -21.12
CA GLY A 431 -19.62 -20.06 -20.34
C GLY A 431 -18.54 -19.79 -19.28
N LEU A 432 -18.10 -20.83 -18.56
CA LEU A 432 -17.01 -20.74 -17.59
C LEU A 432 -15.68 -20.36 -18.25
N VAL A 433 -15.39 -20.88 -19.43
CA VAL A 433 -14.17 -20.52 -20.19
C VAL A 433 -14.21 -19.05 -20.61
N VAL A 434 -15.34 -18.57 -21.16
CA VAL A 434 -15.49 -17.16 -21.54
C VAL A 434 -15.36 -16.25 -20.31
N SER A 435 -16.00 -16.61 -19.20
CA SER A 435 -15.89 -15.89 -17.92
C SER A 435 -14.44 -15.86 -17.41
N GLY A 436 -13.73 -16.98 -17.48
CA GLY A 436 -12.32 -17.08 -17.09
C GLY A 436 -11.40 -16.21 -17.96
N ILE A 437 -11.59 -16.20 -19.28
CA ILE A 437 -10.81 -15.36 -20.21
C ILE A 437 -11.06 -13.87 -19.92
N LEU A 438 -12.32 -13.48 -19.74
CA LEU A 438 -12.69 -12.10 -19.40
C LEU A 438 -12.08 -11.68 -18.06
N THR A 439 -12.22 -12.52 -17.04
CA THR A 439 -11.66 -12.28 -15.71
C THR A 439 -10.15 -12.12 -15.77
N TRP A 440 -9.43 -13.04 -16.44
CA TRP A 440 -7.98 -12.97 -16.60
C TRP A 440 -7.54 -11.71 -17.34
N SER A 441 -8.21 -11.38 -18.45
CA SER A 441 -7.86 -10.22 -19.28
C SER A 441 -8.07 -8.91 -18.51
N ILE A 442 -9.21 -8.79 -17.82
CA ILE A 442 -9.52 -7.60 -17.03
C ILE A 442 -8.56 -7.48 -15.85
N MET A 443 -8.29 -8.55 -15.11
CA MET A 443 -7.37 -8.51 -13.97
C MET A 443 -5.94 -8.12 -14.39
N SER A 444 -5.48 -8.61 -15.54
CA SER A 444 -4.18 -8.26 -16.09
C SER A 444 -4.10 -6.79 -16.51
N LEU A 445 -5.16 -6.26 -17.12
CA LEU A 445 -5.24 -4.85 -17.52
C LEU A 445 -5.39 -3.89 -16.32
N LEU A 446 -6.16 -4.28 -15.31
CA LEU A 446 -6.34 -3.51 -14.08
C LEU A 446 -5.03 -3.43 -13.27
N GLY A 447 -4.19 -4.46 -13.34
CA GLY A 447 -2.88 -4.43 -12.69
C GLY A 447 -1.98 -3.30 -13.19
N ALA A 448 -2.03 -2.98 -14.47
CA ALA A 448 -1.28 -1.85 -15.04
C ALA A 448 -2.02 -0.51 -14.93
N GLY A 449 -3.35 -0.50 -15.04
CA GLY A 449 -4.13 0.73 -15.08
C GLY A 449 -4.32 1.39 -13.71
N ILE A 450 -4.68 0.60 -12.69
CA ILE A 450 -5.01 1.09 -11.35
C ILE A 450 -4.08 0.52 -10.27
N GLY A 451 -3.01 -0.18 -10.66
CA GLY A 451 -2.09 -0.83 -9.72
C GLY A 451 -2.74 -1.98 -8.95
N PHE A 452 -3.78 -2.62 -9.50
CA PHE A 452 -4.42 -3.74 -8.80
C PHE A 452 -3.48 -4.94 -8.71
N ALA A 453 -3.16 -5.36 -7.48
CA ALA A 453 -2.33 -6.53 -7.25
C ALA A 453 -3.18 -7.73 -6.77
N LEU A 454 -3.07 -8.84 -7.48
CA LEU A 454 -3.71 -10.11 -7.15
C LEU A 454 -3.03 -10.71 -5.91
N ASN A 455 -3.64 -10.59 -4.73
CA ASN A 455 -3.18 -11.22 -3.50
C ASN A 455 -3.88 -12.57 -3.25
N LEU A 456 -3.49 -13.28 -2.19
CA LEU A 456 -4.07 -14.59 -1.90
C LEU A 456 -5.59 -14.53 -1.64
N PRO A 457 -6.13 -13.58 -0.86
CA PRO A 457 -7.57 -13.44 -0.74
C PRO A 457 -8.28 -13.12 -2.05
N ALA A 458 -7.70 -12.32 -2.95
CA ALA A 458 -8.24 -12.08 -4.29
C ALA A 458 -8.34 -13.39 -5.09
N VAL A 459 -7.34 -14.26 -5.02
CA VAL A 459 -7.38 -15.60 -5.63
C VAL A 459 -8.54 -16.42 -5.06
N CYS A 460 -8.74 -16.43 -3.73
CA CYS A 460 -9.89 -17.09 -3.11
C CYS A 460 -11.23 -16.51 -3.62
N GLY A 461 -11.32 -15.19 -3.78
CA GLY A 461 -12.50 -14.52 -4.35
C GLY A 461 -12.80 -14.98 -5.77
N ALA A 462 -11.76 -15.09 -6.61
CA ALA A 462 -11.91 -15.63 -7.97
C ALA A 462 -12.36 -17.10 -7.96
N ILE A 463 -11.84 -17.94 -7.04
CA ILE A 463 -12.26 -19.35 -6.91
C ILE A 463 -13.73 -19.45 -6.50
N VAL A 464 -14.16 -18.66 -5.51
CA VAL A 464 -15.57 -18.62 -5.08
C VAL A 464 -16.49 -18.20 -6.24
N ALA A 465 -16.05 -17.25 -7.06
CA ALA A 465 -16.81 -16.77 -8.21
C ALA A 465 -17.05 -17.83 -9.29
N ILE A 466 -16.17 -18.83 -9.43
CA ILE A 466 -16.41 -19.97 -10.33
C ILE A 466 -17.68 -20.73 -9.91
N GLY A 467 -17.93 -20.87 -8.60
CA GLY A 467 -19.15 -21.49 -8.09
C GLY A 467 -20.39 -20.64 -8.36
N ILE A 468 -20.30 -19.33 -8.11
CA ILE A 468 -21.42 -18.38 -8.34
C ILE A 468 -21.81 -18.36 -9.82
N THR A 469 -20.81 -18.25 -10.72
CA THR A 469 -21.06 -18.27 -12.17
C THR A 469 -21.70 -19.57 -12.66
N ALA A 470 -21.29 -20.71 -12.10
CA ALA A 470 -21.92 -22.00 -12.39
C ALA A 470 -23.37 -22.08 -11.92
N ASP A 471 -23.69 -21.50 -10.75
CA ASP A 471 -25.05 -21.45 -10.20
C ASP A 471 -26.01 -20.69 -11.14
N SER A 472 -25.60 -19.54 -11.66
CA SER A 472 -26.38 -18.76 -12.64
C SER A 472 -26.73 -19.56 -13.89
N PHE A 473 -25.81 -20.38 -14.39
CA PHE A 473 -26.08 -21.27 -15.52
C PHE A 473 -27.10 -22.36 -15.16
N ILE A 474 -26.93 -22.99 -14.00
CA ILE A 474 -27.80 -24.05 -13.48
C ILE A 474 -29.23 -23.55 -13.29
N VAL A 475 -29.42 -22.39 -12.67
CA VAL A 475 -30.73 -21.77 -12.48
C VAL A 475 -31.43 -21.57 -13.83
N TYR A 476 -30.72 -21.12 -14.86
CA TYR A 476 -31.33 -20.98 -16.18
C TYR A 476 -31.71 -22.33 -16.80
N PHE A 477 -30.84 -23.35 -16.67
CA PHE A 477 -31.09 -24.68 -17.21
C PHE A 477 -32.29 -25.37 -16.56
N GLU A 478 -32.40 -25.28 -15.23
CA GLU A 478 -33.55 -25.85 -14.51
C GLU A 478 -34.86 -25.19 -14.92
N ARG A 479 -34.88 -23.86 -15.13
CA ARG A 479 -36.10 -23.20 -15.62
C ARG A 479 -36.47 -23.59 -17.05
N ILE A 480 -35.49 -23.90 -17.89
CA ILE A 480 -35.76 -24.46 -19.23
C ILE A 480 -36.32 -25.89 -19.09
N ARG A 481 -35.75 -26.72 -18.21
CA ARG A 481 -36.20 -28.09 -17.98
C ARG A 481 -37.61 -28.14 -17.41
N ASP A 482 -37.98 -27.21 -16.52
CA ASP A 482 -39.34 -27.05 -15.99
C ASP A 482 -40.36 -26.84 -17.13
N GLU A 483 -40.09 -25.91 -18.04
CA GLU A 483 -40.97 -25.63 -19.20
C GLU A 483 -41.07 -26.83 -20.16
N VAL A 484 -39.97 -27.54 -20.39
CA VAL A 484 -39.97 -28.77 -21.21
C VAL A 484 -40.77 -29.88 -20.54
N ARG A 485 -40.70 -30.00 -19.20
CA ARG A 485 -41.51 -30.93 -18.41
C ARG A 485 -43.00 -30.60 -18.44
N GLU A 486 -43.35 -29.33 -18.57
CA GLU A 486 -44.73 -28.86 -18.82
C GLU A 486 -45.19 -29.09 -20.27
N GLY A 487 -44.35 -29.66 -21.14
CA GLY A 487 -44.68 -30.00 -22.53
C GLY A 487 -44.42 -28.89 -23.53
N ALA A 488 -43.72 -27.82 -23.15
CA ALA A 488 -43.33 -26.76 -24.08
C ALA A 488 -42.27 -27.26 -25.08
N GLN A 489 -42.41 -26.87 -26.34
CA GLN A 489 -41.35 -27.06 -27.34
C GLN A 489 -40.09 -26.29 -26.91
N LEU A 490 -38.90 -26.85 -27.11
CA LEU A 490 -37.64 -26.28 -26.59
C LEU A 490 -37.44 -24.80 -26.94
N ARG A 491 -37.75 -24.39 -28.17
CA ARG A 491 -37.64 -22.98 -28.58
C ARG A 491 -38.55 -22.06 -27.77
N ALA A 492 -39.78 -22.48 -27.49
CA ALA A 492 -40.71 -21.74 -26.66
C ALA A 492 -40.34 -21.81 -25.18
N ALA A 493 -39.85 -22.96 -24.71
CA ALA A 493 -39.37 -23.16 -23.34
C ALA A 493 -38.23 -22.18 -23.00
N VAL A 494 -37.24 -22.03 -23.87
CA VAL A 494 -36.12 -21.08 -23.71
C VAL A 494 -36.60 -19.62 -23.58
N GLN A 495 -37.63 -19.24 -24.35
CA GLN A 495 -38.20 -17.89 -24.31
C GLN A 495 -39.06 -17.64 -23.06
N ARG A 496 -39.82 -18.65 -22.62
CA ARG A 496 -40.70 -18.55 -21.42
C ARG A 496 -39.93 -18.66 -20.11
N ALA A 497 -38.87 -19.46 -20.08
CA ALA A 497 -38.00 -19.62 -18.91
C ALA A 497 -37.21 -18.35 -18.59
N TRP A 498 -36.80 -17.58 -19.61
CA TRP A 498 -35.88 -16.45 -19.44
C TRP A 498 -36.38 -15.35 -18.49
N PRO A 499 -37.63 -14.85 -18.55
CA PRO A 499 -38.11 -13.84 -17.61
C PRO A 499 -38.07 -14.27 -16.14
N ARG A 500 -38.29 -15.56 -15.86
CA ARG A 500 -38.22 -16.13 -14.51
C ARG A 500 -36.76 -16.31 -14.09
N ALA A 501 -35.95 -16.96 -14.92
CA ALA A 501 -34.54 -17.20 -14.65
C ALA A 501 -33.76 -15.91 -14.43
N ARG A 502 -33.91 -14.91 -15.32
CA ARG A 502 -33.20 -13.63 -15.21
C ARG A 502 -33.51 -12.90 -13.91
N ARG A 503 -34.73 -13.01 -13.37
CA ARG A 503 -35.12 -12.34 -12.12
C ARG A 503 -34.42 -13.00 -10.94
N THR A 504 -34.37 -14.33 -10.90
CA THR A 504 -33.66 -15.08 -9.86
C THR A 504 -32.16 -14.82 -9.90
N ILE A 505 -31.55 -14.89 -11.09
CA ILE A 505 -30.11 -14.67 -11.29
C ILE A 505 -29.72 -13.24 -10.87
N LEU A 506 -30.40 -12.22 -11.41
CA LEU A 506 -30.10 -10.83 -11.04
C LEU A 506 -30.28 -10.54 -9.54
N VAL A 507 -31.24 -11.17 -8.87
CA VAL A 507 -31.42 -11.00 -7.42
C VAL A 507 -30.28 -11.68 -6.65
N SER A 508 -29.89 -12.90 -7.03
CA SER A 508 -28.79 -13.63 -6.40
C SER A 508 -27.45 -12.90 -6.54
N ASP A 509 -27.14 -12.46 -7.77
CA ASP A 509 -25.89 -11.74 -8.06
C ASP A 509 -25.87 -10.36 -7.42
N PHE A 510 -27.02 -9.67 -7.36
CA PHE A 510 -27.10 -8.38 -6.67
C PHE A 510 -26.84 -8.50 -5.17
N VAL A 511 -27.33 -9.56 -4.51
CA VAL A 511 -27.03 -9.81 -3.10
C VAL A 511 -25.53 -10.09 -2.93
N SER A 512 -24.95 -10.93 -3.78
CA SER A 512 -23.52 -11.25 -3.75
C SER A 512 -22.65 -10.01 -3.99
N PHE A 513 -23.02 -9.16 -4.95
CA PHE A 513 -22.36 -7.90 -5.24
C PHE A 513 -22.50 -6.90 -4.09
N LEU A 514 -23.67 -6.82 -3.44
CA LEU A 514 -23.88 -5.96 -2.28
C LEU A 514 -23.00 -6.40 -1.11
N CYS A 515 -22.90 -7.72 -0.85
CA CYS A 515 -21.97 -8.25 0.14
C CYS A 515 -20.51 -7.87 -0.20
N ALA A 516 -20.10 -8.01 -1.46
CA ALA A 516 -18.78 -7.59 -1.92
C ALA A 516 -18.55 -6.08 -1.71
N ALA A 517 -19.52 -5.23 -2.03
CA ALA A 517 -19.43 -3.79 -1.86
C ALA A 517 -19.30 -3.37 -0.39
N VAL A 518 -20.11 -3.97 0.50
CA VAL A 518 -20.02 -3.72 1.95
C VAL A 518 -18.66 -4.17 2.48
N LEU A 519 -18.19 -5.37 2.11
CA LEU A 519 -16.88 -5.86 2.50
C LEU A 519 -15.76 -4.94 1.98
N TYR A 520 -15.87 -4.44 0.76
CA TYR A 520 -14.88 -3.52 0.19
C TYR A 520 -14.82 -2.19 0.96
N LEU A 521 -15.97 -1.64 1.35
CA LEU A 521 -16.04 -0.35 2.05
C LEU A 521 -15.59 -0.43 3.52
N VAL A 522 -15.87 -1.53 4.20
CA VAL A 522 -15.59 -1.69 5.65
C VAL A 522 -14.21 -2.28 5.91
N SER A 523 -13.67 -3.06 4.97
CA SER A 523 -12.39 -3.76 5.18
C SER A 523 -11.18 -2.92 4.78
N VAL A 524 -10.01 -3.28 5.31
CA VAL A 524 -8.70 -2.67 5.01
C VAL A 524 -7.72 -3.79 4.60
N GLY A 525 -6.65 -3.43 3.90
CA GLY A 525 -5.61 -4.34 3.43
C GLY A 525 -6.11 -5.43 2.49
N LYS A 526 -5.73 -6.67 2.81
CA LYS A 526 -5.87 -7.83 1.93
C LYS A 526 -7.32 -8.23 1.65
N VAL A 527 -8.22 -7.99 2.59
CA VAL A 527 -9.66 -8.35 2.49
C VAL A 527 -10.37 -7.53 1.42
N GLN A 528 -9.91 -6.30 1.15
CA GLN A 528 -10.44 -5.50 0.03
C GLN A 528 -10.17 -6.15 -1.33
N GLY A 529 -9.02 -6.83 -1.50
CA GLY A 529 -8.69 -7.57 -2.72
C GLY A 529 -9.63 -8.75 -2.98
N PHE A 530 -10.01 -9.48 -1.92
CA PHE A 530 -11.06 -10.52 -1.99
C PHE A 530 -12.40 -9.93 -2.44
N ALA A 531 -12.85 -8.87 -1.76
CA ALA A 531 -14.12 -8.22 -2.02
C ALA A 531 -14.19 -7.64 -3.44
N PHE A 532 -13.12 -6.98 -3.89
CA PHE A 532 -13.00 -6.44 -5.24
C PHE A 532 -13.11 -7.54 -6.30
N THR A 533 -12.39 -8.65 -6.13
CA THR A 533 -12.40 -9.75 -7.09
C THR A 533 -13.77 -10.42 -7.16
N LEU A 534 -14.41 -10.65 -6.02
CA LEU A 534 -15.77 -11.18 -5.93
C LEU A 534 -16.77 -10.23 -6.61
N GLY A 535 -16.68 -8.93 -6.36
CA GLY A 535 -17.54 -7.91 -6.98
C GLY A 535 -17.35 -7.80 -8.50
N LEU A 536 -16.10 -7.81 -8.98
CA LEU A 536 -15.80 -7.76 -10.40
C LEU A 536 -16.33 -9.00 -11.14
N THR A 537 -16.11 -10.18 -10.58
CA THR A 537 -16.51 -11.46 -11.19
C THR A 537 -18.03 -11.67 -11.15
N THR A 538 -18.73 -11.22 -10.12
CA THR A 538 -20.21 -11.22 -10.08
C THR A 538 -20.81 -10.30 -11.14
N LEU A 539 -20.21 -9.13 -11.38
CA LEU A 539 -20.62 -8.27 -12.51
C LEU A 539 -20.37 -8.95 -13.87
N LEU A 540 -19.24 -9.64 -14.02
CA LEU A 540 -18.93 -10.39 -15.23
C LEU A 540 -19.90 -11.56 -15.44
N ASP A 541 -20.36 -12.23 -14.39
CA ASP A 541 -21.34 -13.29 -14.50
C ASP A 541 -22.64 -12.81 -15.17
N VAL A 542 -23.16 -11.66 -14.72
CA VAL A 542 -24.32 -11.01 -15.34
C VAL A 542 -24.06 -10.69 -16.81
N VAL A 543 -22.87 -10.22 -17.16
CA VAL A 543 -22.52 -9.96 -18.57
C VAL A 543 -22.51 -11.26 -19.39
N VAL A 544 -21.90 -12.33 -18.86
CA VAL A 544 -21.78 -13.63 -19.53
C VAL A 544 -23.14 -14.32 -19.70
N ILE A 545 -24.00 -14.35 -18.68
CA ILE A 545 -25.31 -15.01 -18.81
C ILE A 545 -26.20 -14.31 -19.85
N PHE A 546 -26.17 -12.97 -19.91
CA PHE A 546 -27.00 -12.18 -20.83
C PHE A 546 -26.46 -12.18 -22.26
N LEU A 547 -25.14 -12.06 -22.46
CA LEU A 547 -24.52 -11.89 -23.78
C LEU A 547 -23.97 -13.18 -24.38
N PHE A 548 -23.70 -14.20 -23.57
CA PHE A 548 -23.19 -15.48 -24.03
C PHE A 548 -24.20 -16.62 -23.82
N THR A 549 -24.54 -16.95 -22.57
CA THR A 549 -25.29 -18.19 -22.27
C THR A 549 -26.70 -18.20 -22.83
N LYS A 550 -27.49 -17.15 -22.59
CA LYS A 550 -28.85 -17.01 -23.15
C LYS A 550 -28.88 -17.05 -24.69
N PRO A 551 -28.09 -16.25 -25.42
CA PRO A 551 -28.14 -16.26 -26.87
C PRO A 551 -27.57 -17.55 -27.46
N LEU A 552 -26.56 -18.16 -26.85
CA LEU A 552 -26.04 -19.47 -27.25
C LEU A 552 -27.11 -20.56 -27.16
N ILE A 553 -27.83 -20.64 -26.04
CA ILE A 553 -28.94 -21.59 -25.89
C ILE A 553 -30.07 -21.30 -26.89
N SER A 554 -30.39 -20.03 -27.13
CA SER A 554 -31.42 -19.64 -28.12
C SER A 554 -31.07 -20.08 -29.55
N LEU A 555 -29.78 -20.12 -29.89
CA LEU A 555 -29.28 -20.61 -31.17
C LEU A 555 -29.26 -22.14 -31.21
N LEU A 556 -28.73 -22.79 -30.17
CA LEU A 556 -28.66 -24.25 -30.06
C LEU A 556 -30.04 -24.89 -30.03
N ALA A 557 -31.03 -24.26 -29.40
CA ALA A 557 -32.43 -24.71 -29.40
C ALA A 557 -33.07 -24.77 -30.80
N ARG A 558 -32.45 -24.18 -31.82
CA ARG A 558 -32.89 -24.27 -33.23
C ARG A 558 -32.24 -25.44 -33.98
N THR A 559 -31.19 -26.03 -33.43
CA THR A 559 -30.49 -27.16 -34.05
C THR A 559 -31.31 -28.45 -33.87
N LYS A 560 -31.20 -29.37 -34.84
CA LYS A 560 -31.95 -30.64 -34.80
C LYS A 560 -31.62 -31.47 -33.55
N PHE A 561 -30.38 -31.43 -33.07
CA PHE A 561 -29.93 -32.20 -31.90
C PHE A 561 -30.67 -31.81 -30.61
N PHE A 562 -30.76 -30.52 -30.33
CA PHE A 562 -31.47 -30.02 -29.14
C PHE A 562 -32.99 -29.97 -29.37
N ALA A 563 -33.46 -29.53 -30.54
CA ALA A 563 -34.88 -29.39 -30.83
C ALA A 563 -35.64 -30.73 -30.82
N SER A 564 -34.97 -31.85 -31.14
CA SER A 564 -35.55 -33.19 -31.09
C SER A 564 -35.57 -33.82 -29.69
N GLY A 565 -34.98 -33.16 -28.68
CA GLY A 565 -34.91 -33.69 -27.32
C GLY A 565 -34.03 -34.94 -27.21
N HIS A 566 -32.88 -34.97 -27.90
CA HIS A 566 -31.97 -36.11 -27.88
C HIS A 566 -31.56 -36.47 -26.43
N PRO A 567 -31.43 -37.75 -26.03
CA PRO A 567 -31.11 -38.15 -24.65
C PRO A 567 -29.79 -37.55 -24.12
N LEU A 568 -28.82 -37.30 -25.00
CA LEU A 568 -27.55 -36.64 -24.64
C LEU A 568 -27.67 -35.12 -24.53
N SER A 569 -28.75 -34.50 -24.98
CA SER A 569 -28.95 -33.04 -24.88
C SER A 569 -29.25 -32.56 -23.47
N GLY A 570 -29.65 -33.46 -22.55
CA GLY A 570 -30.15 -33.12 -21.22
C GLY A 570 -31.61 -32.62 -21.22
N LEU A 571 -32.25 -32.53 -22.39
CA LEU A 571 -33.58 -31.97 -22.61
C LEU A 571 -34.59 -32.98 -23.18
N ASP A 572 -34.36 -34.28 -22.95
CA ASP A 572 -35.26 -35.35 -23.41
C ASP A 572 -36.60 -35.31 -22.65
N PRO A 573 -37.73 -35.01 -23.31
CA PRO A 573 -39.03 -34.90 -22.67
C PRO A 573 -39.45 -36.19 -21.94
N LYS A 574 -39.07 -37.37 -22.46
CA LYS A 574 -39.43 -38.64 -21.84
C LYS A 574 -38.70 -38.85 -20.51
N ARG A 575 -37.41 -38.50 -20.45
CA ARG A 575 -36.59 -38.59 -19.23
C ARG A 575 -36.92 -37.50 -18.20
N LEU A 576 -37.40 -36.34 -18.65
CA LEU A 576 -37.85 -35.26 -17.78
C LEU A 576 -39.27 -35.48 -17.22
N GLY A 577 -39.96 -36.54 -17.64
CA GLY A 577 -41.32 -36.83 -17.20
C GLY A 577 -42.34 -35.84 -17.78
N ALA A 578 -42.12 -35.39 -19.02
CA ALA A 578 -42.97 -34.40 -19.65
C ALA A 578 -44.41 -34.91 -19.80
N ARG A 579 -45.37 -34.12 -19.34
CA ARG A 579 -46.79 -34.41 -19.54
C ARG A 579 -47.14 -34.12 -21.00
N PRO A 580 -47.88 -35.01 -21.70
CA PRO A 580 -48.35 -34.72 -23.04
C PRO A 580 -49.09 -33.38 -23.06
N PRO A 581 -48.92 -32.54 -24.10
CA PRO A 581 -49.62 -31.26 -24.14
C PRO A 581 -51.12 -31.51 -24.07
N LEU A 582 -51.80 -30.83 -23.15
CA LEU A 582 -53.27 -30.79 -23.11
C LEU A 582 -53.73 -30.29 -24.48
N ARG A 583 -54.27 -31.20 -25.30
CA ARG A 583 -54.81 -30.90 -26.62
C ARG A 583 -55.93 -29.88 -26.42
N GLY A 584 -55.62 -28.60 -26.64
CA GLY A 584 -56.63 -27.56 -26.73
C GLY A 584 -57.57 -27.90 -27.87
N SER A 585 -58.74 -28.41 -27.53
CA SER A 585 -59.87 -28.58 -28.44
C SER A 585 -60.11 -27.25 -29.17
N ARG A 586 -59.63 -27.16 -30.40
CA ARG A 586 -59.91 -26.03 -31.29
C ARG A 586 -61.35 -26.24 -31.77
N ARG A 587 -62.34 -25.74 -31.01
CA ARG A 587 -63.72 -25.63 -31.51
C ARG A 587 -63.68 -24.80 -32.79
N ARG A 588 -63.94 -25.46 -33.91
CA ARG A 588 -64.14 -24.84 -35.23
C ARG A 588 -65.51 -24.16 -35.17
N PRO A 589 -65.65 -22.85 -35.40
CA PRO A 589 -66.98 -22.26 -35.52
C PRO A 589 -67.62 -22.80 -36.81
N THR A 590 -68.73 -23.51 -36.66
CA THR A 590 -69.61 -23.88 -37.77
C THR A 590 -70.23 -22.61 -38.33
N THR A 591 -69.89 -22.28 -39.56
CA THR A 591 -70.61 -21.31 -40.39
C THR A 591 -71.98 -21.88 -40.72
N THR A 592 -73.03 -21.30 -40.15
CA THR A 592 -74.41 -21.52 -40.59
C THR A 592 -74.62 -20.70 -41.86
N GLN A 593 -74.77 -21.37 -43.00
CA GLN A 593 -75.42 -20.82 -44.19
C GLN A 593 -76.92 -20.94 -43.95
N GLU A 594 -77.66 -19.84 -43.98
CA GLU A 594 -79.08 -19.86 -44.31
C GLU A 594 -79.29 -19.06 -45.59
N VAL A 595 -80.14 -19.65 -46.43
CA VAL A 595 -80.61 -19.22 -47.75
C VAL A 595 -81.82 -18.32 -47.59
#